data_AF-A0A6L8RXL1-F1
#
_entry.id   AF-A0A6L8RXL1-F1
#
_cell.length_a   1.000
_cell.length_b   1.000
_cell.length_c   1.000
_cell.angle_alpha   90.00
_cell.angle_beta   90.00
_cell.angle_gamma   90.00
#
_symmetry.space_group_name_H-M   'P 1'
#
loop_
_entity.id
_entity.type
_entity.pdbx_description
1 polymer ?
#
loop_
_entity_poly.entity_id
_entity_poly.type
_entity_poly.pdbx_seq_one_letter_code
_entity_poly.pdbx_strand_id
1 'polypeptide(L)'
;ASRTIGPDGQKLYSGPIPAKDEIGIDFDDGIFTDKQSQLDYYSKAQSAGLIPKVEVIQRLFKIDEIKAKEWLDSMIAEDNKRNPMLQQASAEKSLLGGDE
;
A
#
# COMPACT_ATOMS: atom_id res chain seq x y z
N ALA A 1 -22.86 -35.08 -2.51
CA ALA A 1 -21.50 -34.60 -2.80
C ALA A 1 -20.84 -35.60 -3.75
N SER A 2 -20.77 -35.30 -5.05
CA SER A 2 -20.15 -36.21 -6.04
C SER A 2 -19.41 -35.40 -7.12
N ARG A 3 -18.46 -34.58 -6.69
CA ARG A 3 -17.55 -33.82 -7.58
C ARG A 3 -16.07 -34.05 -7.27
N THR A 4 -15.76 -35.04 -6.44
CA THR A 4 -14.38 -35.34 -5.99
C THR A 4 -13.80 -36.59 -6.66
N ILE A 5 -14.47 -37.17 -7.66
CA ILE A 5 -14.01 -38.37 -8.38
C ILE A 5 -13.88 -38.01 -9.86
N GLY A 6 -12.73 -38.32 -10.44
CA GLY A 6 -12.40 -38.09 -11.84
C GLY A 6 -13.06 -39.11 -12.77
N PRO A 7 -12.99 -38.90 -14.09
CA PRO A 7 -13.55 -39.81 -15.09
C PRO A 7 -12.93 -41.23 -15.05
N ASP A 8 -11.75 -41.34 -14.45
CA ASP A 8 -10.95 -42.54 -14.24
C ASP A 8 -11.29 -43.26 -12.91
N GLY A 9 -12.25 -42.76 -12.14
CA GLY A 9 -12.67 -43.34 -10.86
C GLY A 9 -11.74 -42.99 -9.69
N GLN A 10 -10.69 -42.19 -9.91
CA GLN A 10 -9.77 -41.76 -8.85
C GLN A 10 -10.26 -40.49 -8.17
N LYS A 11 -9.89 -40.29 -6.90
CA LYS A 11 -10.23 -39.05 -6.19
C LYS A 11 -9.43 -37.88 -6.74
N LEU A 12 -10.11 -36.82 -7.18
CA LEU A 12 -9.48 -35.56 -7.64
C LEU A 12 -8.83 -34.78 -6.49
N TYR A 13 -9.26 -35.03 -5.25
CA TYR A 13 -8.73 -34.38 -4.05
C TYR A 13 -8.81 -35.36 -2.87
N SER A 14 -7.72 -35.46 -2.11
CA SER A 14 -7.56 -36.37 -0.97
C SER A 14 -7.33 -35.66 0.37
N GLY A 15 -7.28 -34.32 0.37
CA GLY A 15 -7.09 -33.52 1.58
C GLY A 15 -8.38 -33.33 2.39
N PRO A 16 -8.27 -32.74 3.60
CA PRO A 16 -9.42 -32.34 4.39
C PRO A 16 -10.24 -31.28 3.62
N ILE A 17 -11.55 -31.47 3.53
CA ILE A 17 -12.45 -30.47 2.95
C ILE A 17 -12.62 -29.37 4.00
N PRO A 18 -12.28 -28.10 3.70
CA PRO A 18 -12.40 -27.01 4.66
C PRO A 18 -13.84 -26.82 5.11
N ALA A 19 -14.02 -26.49 6.39
CA ALA A 19 -15.31 -26.08 6.92
C ALA A 19 -15.71 -24.72 6.32
N LYS A 20 -17.01 -24.41 6.32
CA LYS A 20 -17.53 -23.14 5.76
C LYS A 20 -16.84 -21.92 6.39
N ASP A 21 -16.49 -22.05 7.67
CA ASP A 21 -15.87 -21.06 8.53
C ASP A 21 -14.40 -20.79 8.16
N GLU A 22 -13.76 -21.72 7.44
CA GLU A 22 -12.39 -21.60 6.93
C GLU A 22 -12.36 -21.01 5.51
N ILE A 23 -13.53 -20.77 4.89
CA ILE A 23 -13.65 -20.20 3.55
C ILE A 23 -13.95 -18.71 3.68
N GLY A 24 -12.91 -17.88 3.49
CA GLY A 24 -13.07 -16.45 3.29
C GLY A 24 -13.56 -16.17 1.87
N ILE A 25 -14.77 -15.61 1.74
CA ILE A 25 -15.26 -15.11 0.45
C ILE A 25 -14.82 -13.65 0.34
N ASP A 26 -13.86 -13.37 -0.54
CA ASP A 26 -13.47 -12.01 -0.91
C ASP A 26 -14.20 -11.61 -2.20
N PHE A 27 -15.00 -10.55 -2.13
CA PHE A 27 -15.77 -10.04 -3.26
C PHE A 27 -15.00 -8.99 -4.07
N ASP A 28 -13.78 -8.62 -3.65
CA ASP A 28 -12.92 -7.68 -4.39
C ASP A 28 -12.23 -8.32 -5.61
N ASP A 29 -12.25 -9.65 -5.76
CA ASP A 29 -11.50 -10.38 -6.80
C ASP A 29 -12.02 -10.13 -8.24
N GLY A 30 -13.19 -9.49 -8.38
CA GLY A 30 -13.84 -9.20 -9.68
C GLY A 30 -13.90 -7.72 -10.07
N ILE A 31 -13.49 -6.79 -9.20
CA ILE A 31 -13.60 -5.35 -9.48
C ILE A 31 -12.27 -4.86 -10.06
N PHE A 32 -12.12 -4.95 -11.38
CA PHE A 32 -11.00 -4.31 -12.08
C PHE A 32 -11.16 -2.80 -12.04
N THR A 33 -10.78 -2.18 -10.93
CA THR A 33 -10.71 -0.73 -10.84
C THR A 33 -9.48 -0.25 -11.60
N ASP A 34 -9.68 0.66 -12.56
CA ASP A 34 -8.57 1.31 -13.24
C ASP A 34 -7.72 2.09 -12.22
N LYS A 35 -6.46 1.68 -12.07
CA LYS A 35 -5.52 2.29 -11.13
C LYS A 35 -5.17 3.72 -11.55
N GLN A 36 -5.18 4.01 -12.85
CA GLN A 36 -4.89 5.35 -13.37
C GLN A 36 -6.01 6.32 -12.97
N SER A 37 -7.26 5.95 -13.24
CA SER A 37 -8.43 6.75 -12.85
C SER A 37 -8.50 6.99 -11.34
N GLN A 38 -8.15 6.00 -10.52
CA GLN A 38 -8.10 6.18 -9.06
C GLN A 38 -7.00 7.15 -8.64
N LEU A 39 -5.80 7.02 -9.19
CA LEU A 39 -4.70 7.92 -8.88
C LEU A 39 -5.04 9.36 -9.28
N ASP A 40 -5.65 9.56 -10.44
CA ASP A 40 -6.08 10.88 -10.91
C ASP A 40 -7.17 11.47 -10.01
N TYR A 41 -8.14 10.67 -9.57
CA TYR A 41 -9.18 11.10 -8.63
C TYR A 41 -8.57 11.56 -7.30
N TYR A 42 -7.72 10.73 -6.69
CA TYR A 42 -7.12 11.05 -5.41
C TYR A 42 -6.11 12.21 -5.50
N SER A 43 -5.39 12.33 -6.61
CA SER A 43 -4.50 13.47 -6.89
C SER A 43 -5.28 14.79 -6.98
N LYS A 44 -6.42 14.79 -7.70
CA LYS A 44 -7.31 15.96 -7.78
C LYS A 44 -7.93 16.30 -6.42
N ALA A 45 -8.40 15.29 -5.68
CA ALA A 45 -8.96 15.50 -4.36
C ALA A 45 -7.92 16.04 -3.37
N GLN A 46 -6.69 15.53 -3.41
CA GLN A 46 -5.59 15.98 -2.55
C GLN A 46 -5.18 17.42 -2.89
N SER A 47 -5.02 17.75 -4.17
CA SER A 47 -4.67 19.11 -4.60
C SER A 47 -5.76 20.14 -4.30
N ALA A 48 -7.03 19.72 -4.32
CA ALA A 48 -8.16 20.52 -3.86
C ALA A 48 -8.29 20.63 -2.33
N GLY A 49 -7.43 19.94 -1.56
CA GLY A 49 -7.47 19.95 -0.09
C GLY A 49 -8.67 19.19 0.51
N LEU A 50 -9.34 18.34 -0.28
CA LEU A 50 -10.55 17.63 0.13
C LEU A 50 -10.26 16.33 0.90
N ILE A 51 -9.04 15.81 0.81
CA ILE A 51 -8.63 14.55 1.45
C ILE A 51 -7.22 14.65 2.05
N PRO A 52 -7.00 14.13 3.28
CA PRO A 52 -5.66 14.05 3.87
C PRO A 52 -4.72 13.13 3.10
N LYS A 53 -3.41 13.41 3.13
CA LYS A 53 -2.39 12.55 2.49
C LYS A 53 -2.40 11.11 3.02
N VAL A 54 -2.59 10.94 4.33
CA VAL A 54 -2.63 9.63 4.98
C VAL A 54 -3.80 8.79 4.47
N GLU A 55 -4.98 9.38 4.30
CA GLU A 55 -6.16 8.70 3.74
C GLU A 55 -5.97 8.26 2.29
N VAL A 56 -5.31 9.09 1.49
CA VAL A 56 -4.97 8.74 0.10
C VAL A 56 -4.03 7.53 0.06
N ILE A 57 -3.01 7.50 0.91
CA ILE A 57 -2.04 6.40 1.00
C ILE A 57 -2.75 5.09 1.42
N GLN A 58 -3.58 5.14 2.47
CA GLN A 58 -4.33 3.97 2.92
C GLN A 58 -5.21 3.38 1.81
N ARG A 59 -5.94 4.24 1.07
CA ARG A 59 -6.89 3.80 0.04
C ARG A 59 -6.21 3.29 -1.22
N LEU A 60 -5.10 3.90 -1.63
CA LEU A 60 -4.35 3.46 -2.81
C LEU A 60 -3.59 2.15 -2.56
N PHE A 61 -3.01 1.99 -1.38
CA PHE A 61 -2.12 0.86 -1.07
C PHE A 61 -2.77 -0.22 -0.19
N LYS A 62 -4.02 -0.02 0.24
CA LYS A 62 -4.76 -0.91 1.14
C LYS A 62 -3.94 -1.29 2.40
N ILE A 63 -3.32 -0.29 3.03
CA ILE A 63 -2.51 -0.44 4.24
C ILE A 63 -3.17 0.21 5.45
N ASP A 64 -2.79 -0.25 6.64
CA ASP A 64 -3.24 0.32 7.91
C ASP A 64 -2.79 1.78 8.09
N GLU A 65 -3.57 2.56 8.85
CA GLU A 65 -3.29 3.97 9.14
C GLU A 65 -1.89 4.19 9.73
N ILE A 66 -1.44 3.29 10.62
CA ILE A 66 -0.11 3.37 11.25
C ILE A 66 0.98 3.31 10.18
N LYS A 67 0.92 2.32 9.28
CA LYS A 67 1.88 2.18 8.19
C LYS A 67 1.80 3.35 7.20
N ALA A 68 0.60 3.86 6.94
CA ALA A 68 0.42 5.02 6.08
C ALA A 68 1.08 6.29 6.65
N LYS A 69 1.06 6.47 7.97
CA LYS A 69 1.79 7.56 8.65
C LYS A 69 3.30 7.38 8.55
N GLU A 70 3.81 6.16 8.81
CA GLU A 70 5.23 5.85 8.66
C GLU A 70 5.75 6.14 7.24
N TRP A 71 4.92 5.82 6.23
CA TRP A 71 5.25 6.13 4.83
C TRP A 71 5.25 7.63 4.57
N LEU A 72 4.28 8.37 5.08
CA LEU A 72 4.24 9.83 4.95
C LEU A 72 5.48 10.48 5.59
N ASP A 73 5.88 10.03 6.77
CA ASP A 73 7.08 10.53 7.45
C ASP A 73 8.35 10.21 6.66
N SER A 74 8.43 9.00 6.09
CA SER A 74 9.54 8.58 5.23
C SER A 74 9.62 9.46 3.97
N MET A 75 8.48 9.74 3.32
CA MET A 75 8.40 10.62 2.15
C MET A 75 8.89 12.04 2.49
N ILE A 76 8.49 12.59 3.65
CA ILE A 76 8.94 13.92 4.09
C ILE A 76 10.45 13.92 4.35
N ALA A 77 10.97 12.88 5.01
CA ALA A 77 12.39 12.75 5.27
C ALA A 77 13.20 12.63 3.97
N GLU A 78 12.71 11.89 2.98
CA GLU A 78 13.33 11.79 1.66
C GLU A 78 13.28 13.11 0.89
N ASP A 79 12.16 13.83 0.93
CA ASP A 79 12.00 15.12 0.26
C ASP A 79 12.96 16.17 0.84
N ASN A 80 13.04 16.23 2.18
CA ASN A 80 13.99 17.09 2.88
C ASN A 80 15.44 16.74 2.54
N LYS A 81 15.77 15.46 2.39
CA LYS A 81 17.11 15.02 1.96
C LYS A 81 17.42 15.42 0.53
N ARG A 82 16.43 15.48 -0.37
CA ARG A 82 16.62 15.89 -1.77
C ARG A 82 16.69 17.41 -1.94
N ASN A 83 16.23 18.17 -0.96
CA ASN A 83 16.23 19.63 -1.04
C ASN A 83 17.68 20.18 -1.05
N PRO A 84 18.14 20.78 -2.16
CA PRO A 84 19.53 21.21 -2.33
C PRO A 84 19.94 22.30 -1.33
N MET A 85 19.01 23.14 -0.86
CA MET A 85 19.33 24.13 0.19
C MET A 85 19.62 23.45 1.53
N LEU A 86 18.85 22.41 1.90
CA LEU A 86 19.09 21.67 3.13
C LEU A 86 20.39 20.86 3.05
N GLN A 87 20.71 20.31 1.88
CA GLN A 87 21.99 19.65 1.61
C GLN A 87 23.18 20.61 1.73
N GLN A 88 23.07 21.81 1.16
CA GLN A 88 24.10 22.84 1.26
C GLN A 88 24.30 23.30 2.70
N ALA A 89 23.22 23.61 3.43
CA ALA A 89 23.31 24.05 4.82
C ALA A 89 23.90 22.97 5.76
N SER A 90 23.59 21.70 5.52
CA SER A 90 24.16 20.58 6.30
C SER A 90 25.62 20.30 5.92
N ALA A 91 25.98 20.42 4.63
CA ALA A 91 27.37 20.34 4.18
C ALA A 91 28.21 21.50 4.74
N GLU A 92 27.70 22.73 4.70
CA GLU A 92 28.35 23.92 5.27
C GLU A 92 28.53 23.79 6.78
N LYS A 93 27.50 23.35 7.52
CA LYS A 93 27.61 23.09 8.97
C LYS A 93 28.65 22.02 9.29
N SER A 94 28.77 20.99 8.44
CA SER A 94 29.79 19.95 8.60
C SER A 94 31.20 20.44 8.21
N LEU A 95 31.31 21.41 7.30
CA LEU A 95 32.57 21.98 6.83
C LEU A 95 33.13 23.05 7.77
N LEU A 96 32.25 23.77 8.48
CA LEU A 96 32.62 24.86 9.39
C LEU A 96 33.21 24.37 10.72
N GLY A 97 33.36 23.06 10.90
CA GLY A 97 33.71 22.46 12.18
C GLY A 97 32.50 22.50 13.10
N GLY A 98 31.80 21.36 13.21
CA GLY A 98 30.89 21.14 14.32
C GLY A 98 31.71 20.98 15.60
N ASP A 99 32.25 22.08 16.10
CA ASP A 99 33.02 22.11 17.33
C ASP A 99 32.06 21.92 18.52
N GLU A 100 32.05 20.70 19.05
CA GLU A 100 32.26 20.47 20.50
C GLU A 100 33.61 19.78 20.70
#